data_AF-B9R9K7-F1
#
_entry.id   AF-B9R9K7-F1
#
_cell.length_a   1.000
_cell.length_b   1.000
_cell.length_c   1.000
_cell.angle_alpha   90.00
_cell.angle_beta   90.00
_cell.angle_gamma   90.00
#
_symmetry.space_group_name_H-M   'P 1'
#
loop_
_entity.id
_entity.type
_entity.pdbx_description
1 polymer ?
#
loop_
_entity_poly.entity_id
_entity_poly.type
_entity_poly.pdbx_seq_one_letter_code
_entity_poly.pdbx_strand_id
1 'polypeptide(L)'
;MSTLRDLVVDDLYSPAKEKAADKSSYNNRWTPLQRRIRHLLAAAKFKLLLGLCVLCVAVFMTSKISFLMDWIPEESSSFSSPSKGGYTVLINTWKRNSLLKHSVALYASCGDTVAIHAVWGETDPPLLSLKAYFKRIVFKPIANVKTDAFSVDDDVIVPCSALDFALSVRQTAPSAMVGFIPRMHLLDSQKNGVPYYKYGGWWSVWWTGAYSMVLSIAAFFHKKYLDLYAHTMPKPIQDYVARERNCEDIAMSFLVANSTGAPPIWVKEMRVSCFNPDNDIVNKKEATGD
;
A
#
# COMPACT_ATOMS: atom_id res chain seq x y z
N MET A 1 -12.75 16.50 -98.60
CA MET A 1 -13.22 17.71 -97.89
C MET A 1 -14.65 17.44 -97.44
N SER A 2 -14.95 17.76 -96.17
CA SER A 2 -16.29 17.92 -95.56
C SER A 2 -17.31 16.77 -95.59
N THR A 3 -17.46 16.14 -94.42
CA THR A 3 -18.70 16.00 -93.61
C THR A 3 -20.10 16.06 -94.26
N LEU A 4 -20.92 15.05 -93.89
CA LEU A 4 -22.17 15.12 -93.09
C LEU A 4 -23.46 14.50 -93.70
N ARG A 5 -24.15 13.74 -92.82
CA ARG A 5 -25.55 13.26 -92.81
C ARG A 5 -25.86 12.02 -93.63
N ASP A 6 -26.76 11.12 -93.25
CA ASP A 6 -27.43 10.68 -92.03
C ASP A 6 -28.30 9.52 -92.56
N LEU A 7 -28.48 8.43 -91.81
CA LEU A 7 -29.78 7.77 -91.68
C LEU A 7 -29.68 6.61 -90.67
N VAL A 8 -30.24 6.94 -89.51
CA VAL A 8 -30.64 6.14 -88.36
C VAL A 8 -31.60 5.00 -88.78
N VAL A 9 -31.55 3.80 -88.17
CA VAL A 9 -32.59 3.18 -87.31
C VAL A 9 -32.63 1.68 -87.73
N ASP A 10 -32.66 0.61 -86.92
CA ASP A 10 -32.74 0.40 -85.47
C ASP A 10 -32.20 -0.99 -85.11
N ASP A 11 -31.73 -1.07 -83.87
CA ASP A 11 -32.05 -2.09 -82.86
C ASP A 11 -31.78 -3.58 -83.13
N LEU A 12 -30.87 -4.14 -82.30
CA LEU A 12 -31.29 -5.07 -81.25
C LEU A 12 -30.13 -5.26 -80.28
N TYR A 13 -30.09 -4.34 -79.31
CA TYR A 13 -29.33 -4.48 -78.08
C TYR A 13 -29.94 -5.61 -77.24
N SER A 14 -29.17 -6.67 -76.98
CA SER A 14 -29.51 -7.67 -75.97
C SER A 14 -28.40 -7.72 -74.90
N PRO A 15 -28.68 -7.40 -73.62
CA PRO A 15 -27.67 -7.23 -72.56
C PRO A 15 -26.96 -8.53 -72.13
N ALA A 16 -27.19 -9.63 -72.84
CA ALA A 16 -26.81 -10.99 -72.43
C ALA A 16 -25.34 -11.34 -72.72
N LYS A 17 -24.61 -10.53 -73.51
CA LYS A 17 -23.24 -10.88 -73.93
C LYS A 17 -22.11 -10.17 -73.18
N GLU A 18 -22.39 -9.12 -72.42
CA GLU A 18 -21.32 -8.41 -71.67
C GLU A 18 -21.17 -8.88 -70.22
N LYS A 19 -22.16 -9.60 -69.67
CA LYS A 19 -22.02 -10.27 -68.36
C LYS A 19 -21.33 -11.65 -68.43
N ALA A 20 -20.86 -12.06 -69.61
CA ALA A 20 -20.20 -13.34 -69.82
C ALA A 20 -18.66 -13.27 -69.84
N ALA A 21 -18.06 -12.07 -69.84
CA ALA A 21 -16.61 -11.91 -69.88
C ALA A 21 -15.98 -11.49 -68.54
N ASP A 22 -16.76 -11.03 -67.55
CA ASP A 22 -16.22 -10.55 -66.27
C ASP A 22 -16.82 -11.26 -65.03
N LYS A 23 -17.30 -12.49 -65.22
CA LYS A 23 -17.57 -13.43 -64.12
C LYS A 23 -16.74 -14.69 -64.28
N SER A 24 -15.42 -14.52 -64.20
CA SER A 24 -14.57 -15.50 -63.49
C SER A 24 -14.93 -15.44 -61.99
N SER A 25 -16.17 -15.83 -61.69
CA SER A 25 -16.65 -15.99 -60.33
C SER A 25 -16.08 -17.32 -59.88
N TYR A 26 -15.12 -17.26 -58.96
CA TYR A 26 -14.73 -18.32 -58.05
C TYR A 26 -16.00 -19.01 -57.50
N ASN A 27 -16.55 -19.97 -58.24
CA ASN A 27 -17.68 -20.76 -57.80
C ASN A 27 -17.11 -21.89 -56.96
N ASN A 28 -16.67 -21.49 -55.77
CA ASN A 28 -16.27 -22.38 -54.71
C ASN A 28 -17.55 -23.08 -54.24
N ARG A 29 -17.97 -24.11 -54.97
CA ARG A 29 -19.06 -25.00 -54.59
C ARG A 29 -18.48 -25.97 -53.57
N TRP A 30 -18.28 -25.48 -52.35
CA TRP A 30 -17.86 -26.33 -51.25
C TRP A 30 -18.94 -27.38 -51.07
N THR A 31 -18.55 -28.66 -51.14
CA THR A 31 -19.50 -29.76 -50.96
C THR A 31 -20.13 -29.66 -49.56
N PRO A 32 -21.37 -30.15 -49.35
CA PRO A 32 -22.03 -30.10 -48.03
C PRO A 32 -21.16 -30.66 -46.91
N LEU A 33 -20.31 -31.64 -47.24
CA LEU A 33 -19.31 -32.22 -46.37
C LEU A 33 -18.26 -31.20 -45.91
N GLN A 34 -17.72 -30.37 -46.81
CA GLN A 34 -16.69 -29.38 -46.45
C GLN A 34 -17.24 -28.18 -45.67
N ARG A 35 -18.54 -27.84 -45.81
CA ARG A 35 -19.19 -26.88 -44.89
C ARG A 35 -19.30 -27.47 -43.48
N ARG A 36 -19.76 -28.73 -43.36
CA ARG A 36 -19.83 -29.42 -42.06
C ARG A 36 -18.46 -29.57 -41.40
N ILE A 37 -17.44 -29.97 -42.15
CA ILE A 37 -16.06 -30.08 -41.67
C ILE A 37 -15.53 -28.72 -41.20
N ARG A 38 -15.79 -27.62 -41.91
CA ARG A 38 -15.39 -26.28 -41.45
C ARG A 38 -16.14 -25.80 -40.22
N HIS A 39 -17.44 -26.06 -40.10
CA HIS A 39 -18.18 -25.76 -38.87
C HIS A 39 -17.67 -26.58 -37.68
N LEU A 40 -17.32 -27.86 -37.89
CA LEU A 40 -16.71 -28.71 -36.88
C LEU A 40 -15.29 -28.25 -36.51
N LEU A 41 -14.46 -27.86 -37.48
CA LEU A 41 -13.13 -27.30 -37.26
C LEU A 41 -13.20 -25.93 -36.58
N ALA A 42 -14.17 -25.09 -36.94
CA ALA A 42 -14.39 -23.79 -36.30
C ALA A 42 -14.90 -23.97 -34.86
N ALA A 43 -15.81 -24.92 -34.62
CA ALA A 43 -16.27 -25.28 -33.28
C ALA A 43 -15.13 -25.88 -32.44
N ALA A 44 -14.27 -26.72 -33.03
CA ALA A 44 -13.09 -27.27 -32.38
C ALA A 44 -12.06 -26.18 -32.05
N LYS A 45 -11.82 -25.23 -32.97
CA LYS A 45 -10.96 -24.06 -32.73
C LYS A 45 -11.53 -23.15 -31.64
N PHE A 46 -12.84 -22.91 -31.63
CA PHE A 46 -13.50 -22.13 -30.59
C PHE A 46 -13.43 -22.81 -29.22
N LYS A 47 -13.67 -24.13 -29.16
CA LYS A 47 -13.52 -24.92 -27.93
C LYS A 47 -12.08 -24.94 -27.43
N LEU A 48 -11.09 -25.03 -28.33
CA LEU A 48 -9.68 -24.96 -27.99
C LEU A 48 -9.31 -23.56 -27.45
N LEU A 49 -9.78 -22.49 -28.10
CA LEU A 49 -9.54 -21.11 -27.67
C LEU A 49 -10.19 -20.83 -26.31
N LEU A 50 -11.43 -21.29 -26.11
CA LEU A 50 -12.14 -21.18 -24.83
C LEU A 50 -11.42 -21.97 -23.73
N GLY A 51 -10.97 -23.19 -24.04
CA GLY A 51 -10.16 -24.00 -23.13
C GLY A 51 -8.84 -23.32 -22.77
N LEU A 52 -8.16 -22.70 -23.74
CA LEU A 52 -6.92 -21.94 -23.51
C LEU A 52 -7.18 -20.68 -22.66
N CYS A 53 -8.27 -19.96 -22.90
CA CYS A 53 -8.68 -18.83 -22.06
C CYS A 53 -9.01 -19.25 -20.63
N VAL A 54 -9.75 -20.35 -20.45
CA VAL A 54 -10.05 -20.90 -19.11
C VAL A 54 -8.76 -21.34 -18.41
N LEU A 55 -7.84 -21.97 -19.13
CA LEU A 55 -6.51 -22.33 -18.60
C LEU A 55 -5.70 -21.08 -18.21
N CYS A 56 -5.67 -20.05 -19.05
CA CYS A 56 -4.98 -18.79 -18.76
C CYS A 56 -5.58 -18.08 -17.54
N VAL A 57 -6.92 -18.05 -17.43
CA VAL A 57 -7.61 -17.51 -16.25
C VAL A 57 -7.30 -18.37 -15.03
N ALA A 58 -7.33 -19.69 -15.13
CA ALA A 58 -6.98 -20.58 -14.02
C ALA A 58 -5.53 -20.40 -13.58
N VAL A 59 -4.58 -20.26 -14.51
CA VAL A 59 -3.16 -19.99 -14.22
C VAL A 59 -2.95 -18.59 -13.63
N PHE A 60 -3.67 -17.58 -14.11
CA PHE A 60 -3.64 -16.24 -13.55
C PHE A 60 -4.23 -16.22 -12.13
N MET A 61 -5.30 -16.98 -11.90
CA MET A 61 -5.87 -17.16 -10.57
C MET A 61 -4.95 -17.99 -9.66
N THR A 62 -4.26 -19.04 -10.14
CA THR A 62 -3.34 -19.85 -9.31
C THR A 62 -2.02 -19.15 -9.00
N SER A 63 -1.50 -18.35 -9.92
CA SER A 63 -0.37 -17.45 -9.64
C SER A 63 -0.74 -16.35 -8.63
N LYS A 64 -2.01 -15.95 -8.55
CA LYS A 64 -2.55 -15.10 -7.48
C LYS A 64 -2.89 -15.90 -6.20
N ILE A 65 -3.17 -17.21 -6.28
CA ILE A 65 -3.37 -18.09 -5.11
C ILE A 65 -2.06 -18.29 -4.34
N SER A 66 -0.89 -18.05 -4.96
CA SER A 66 0.38 -17.95 -4.20
C SER A 66 0.38 -16.79 -3.18
N PHE A 67 -0.58 -15.86 -3.27
CA PHE A 67 -0.85 -14.85 -2.23
C PHE A 67 -1.95 -15.26 -1.23
N LEU A 68 -2.66 -16.36 -1.49
CA LEU A 68 -3.77 -16.88 -0.70
C LEU A 68 -3.41 -18.16 0.07
N MET A 69 -2.21 -18.72 -0.15
CA MET A 69 -1.66 -19.86 0.61
C MET A 69 -0.42 -19.47 1.44
N ASP A 70 -0.50 -18.33 2.14
CA ASP A 70 0.37 -17.97 3.26
C ASP A 70 -0.45 -18.03 4.59
N TRP A 71 -1.52 -18.83 4.59
CA TRP A 71 -2.50 -18.98 5.67
C TRP A 71 -2.39 -20.33 6.38
N ILE A 72 -1.16 -20.81 6.59
CA ILE A 72 -0.95 -21.63 7.78
C ILE A 72 -0.72 -20.59 8.88
N PRO A 73 -1.61 -20.44 9.88
CA PRO A 73 -1.17 -19.86 11.13
C PRO A 73 -0.14 -20.86 11.65
N GLU A 74 1.13 -20.66 11.27
CA GLU A 74 2.20 -21.17 12.09
C GLU A 74 1.89 -20.61 13.47
N GLU A 75 1.67 -21.53 14.43
CA GLU A 75 1.77 -21.18 15.83
C GLU A 75 2.95 -20.22 15.94
N SER A 76 2.68 -19.04 16.49
CA SER A 76 3.70 -18.05 16.77
C SER A 76 4.79 -18.76 17.56
N SER A 77 5.80 -19.27 16.86
CA SER A 77 7.04 -19.69 17.45
C SER A 77 7.47 -18.43 18.16
N SER A 78 7.49 -18.53 19.49
CA SER A 78 7.90 -17.44 20.35
C SER A 78 9.35 -17.17 19.97
N PHE A 79 9.54 -16.24 19.05
CA PHE A 79 10.84 -15.78 18.61
C PHE A 79 11.41 -15.01 19.79
N SER A 80 11.90 -15.74 20.78
CA SER A 80 12.72 -15.22 21.86
C SER A 80 14.09 -14.94 21.27
N SER A 81 14.15 -13.96 20.36
CA SER A 81 15.40 -13.26 20.14
C SER A 81 15.74 -12.59 21.46
N PRO A 82 16.87 -12.91 22.10
CA PRO A 82 17.32 -12.15 23.24
C PRO A 82 17.77 -10.80 22.69
N SER A 83 16.82 -9.88 22.54
CA SER A 83 17.14 -8.49 22.23
C SER A 83 17.96 -8.03 23.44
N LYS A 84 19.28 -7.90 23.25
CA LYS A 84 20.19 -7.46 24.34
C LYS A 84 19.96 -5.99 24.71
N GLY A 85 18.91 -5.36 24.19
CA GLY A 85 18.54 -3.98 24.45
C GLY A 85 17.06 -3.76 24.20
N GLY A 86 16.31 -3.50 25.26
CA GLY A 86 14.93 -3.04 25.16
C GLY A 86 14.81 -1.62 24.61
N TYR A 87 13.58 -1.18 24.36
CA TYR A 87 13.24 0.06 23.66
C TYR A 87 12.46 1.03 24.54
N THR A 88 12.35 2.27 24.06
CA THR A 88 11.47 3.29 24.66
C THR A 88 10.25 3.48 23.78
N VAL A 89 9.06 3.43 24.36
CA VAL A 89 7.81 3.69 23.63
C VAL A 89 7.47 5.18 23.72
N LEU A 90 7.19 5.80 22.58
CA LEU A 90 6.76 7.19 22.45
C LEU A 90 5.30 7.18 22.01
N ILE A 91 4.40 7.61 22.88
CA ILE A 91 2.96 7.60 22.61
C ILE A 91 2.51 9.03 22.30
N ASN A 92 2.15 9.30 21.05
CA ASN A 92 1.54 10.57 20.67
C ASN A 92 0.07 10.61 21.12
N THR A 93 -0.33 11.69 21.78
CA THR A 93 -1.68 11.79 22.36
C THR A 93 -2.22 13.22 22.37
N TRP A 94 -3.51 13.34 22.09
CA TRP A 94 -4.24 14.60 22.13
C TRP A 94 -5.70 14.37 22.52
N LYS A 95 -6.12 14.91 23.68
CA LYS A 95 -7.51 14.89 24.17
C LYS A 95 -8.13 13.49 24.30
N ARG A 96 -7.33 12.42 24.38
CA ARG A 96 -7.76 11.02 24.40
C ARG A 96 -7.21 10.25 25.60
N ASN A 97 -7.37 10.82 26.79
CA ASN A 97 -6.83 10.30 28.05
C ASN A 97 -7.21 8.83 28.36
N SER A 98 -8.39 8.37 27.96
CA SER A 98 -8.81 6.96 28.12
C SER A 98 -7.98 6.02 27.25
N LEU A 99 -7.82 6.35 25.97
CA LEU A 99 -7.01 5.57 25.04
C LEU A 99 -5.54 5.59 25.42
N LEU A 100 -5.02 6.75 25.82
CA LEU A 100 -3.65 6.88 26.34
C LEU A 100 -3.40 5.94 27.53
N LYS A 101 -4.33 5.83 28.48
CA LYS A 101 -4.20 4.87 29.59
C LYS A 101 -4.17 3.42 29.11
N HIS A 102 -5.03 3.08 28.14
CA HIS A 102 -5.07 1.74 27.55
C HIS A 102 -3.74 1.41 26.87
N SER A 103 -3.26 2.31 26.01
CA SER A 103 -1.99 2.17 25.28
C SER A 103 -0.78 2.09 26.23
N VAL A 104 -0.74 2.92 27.28
CA VAL A 104 0.30 2.82 28.32
C VAL A 104 0.27 1.46 29.01
N ALA A 105 -0.91 0.96 29.39
CA ALA A 105 -1.03 -0.34 30.06
C ALA A 105 -0.60 -1.49 29.14
N LEU A 106 -0.99 -1.46 27.86
CA LEU A 106 -0.58 -2.44 26.85
C LEU A 106 0.94 -2.47 26.70
N TYR A 107 1.55 -1.32 26.37
CA TYR A 107 2.97 -1.30 26.07
C TYR A 107 3.86 -1.49 27.31
N ALA A 108 3.36 -1.16 28.50
CA ALA A 108 4.04 -1.46 29.76
C ALA A 108 4.08 -2.96 30.08
N SER A 109 3.18 -3.75 29.46
CA SER A 109 3.16 -5.21 29.61
C SER A 109 4.12 -5.95 28.68
N CYS A 110 4.67 -5.28 27.66
CA CYS A 110 5.65 -5.89 26.76
C CYS A 110 7.03 -6.01 27.44
N GLY A 111 7.67 -7.19 27.33
CA GLY A 111 8.88 -7.52 28.09
C GLY A 111 10.09 -6.62 27.82
N ASP A 112 10.23 -6.15 26.57
CA ASP A 112 11.36 -5.33 26.12
C ASP A 112 11.11 -3.81 26.26
N THR A 113 9.97 -3.38 26.80
CA THR A 113 9.68 -1.96 27.06
C THR A 113 10.43 -1.47 28.30
N VAL A 114 11.42 -0.59 28.12
CA VAL A 114 12.25 -0.04 29.21
C VAL A 114 11.66 1.23 29.82
N ALA A 115 10.98 2.02 28.98
CA ALA A 115 10.37 3.29 29.35
C ALA A 115 9.23 3.62 28.38
N ILE A 116 8.25 4.36 28.87
CA ILE A 116 7.18 4.95 28.07
C ILE A 116 7.21 6.46 28.25
N HIS A 117 7.12 7.18 27.15
CA HIS A 117 7.04 8.62 27.11
C HIS A 117 5.76 9.04 26.38
N ALA A 118 4.86 9.72 27.07
CA ALA A 118 3.69 10.34 26.45
C ALA A 118 4.10 11.69 25.85
N VAL A 119 4.05 11.79 24.53
CA VAL A 119 4.25 13.04 23.79
C VAL A 119 2.94 13.82 23.86
N TRP A 120 2.93 14.83 24.74
CA TRP A 120 1.72 15.56 25.12
C TRP A 120 1.41 16.70 24.14
N GLY A 121 0.32 16.56 23.37
CA GLY A 121 -0.08 17.54 22.36
C GLY A 121 -0.98 18.68 22.86
N GLU A 122 -1.41 18.67 24.13
CA GLU A 122 -2.30 19.71 24.68
C GLU A 122 -1.53 20.90 25.25
N THR A 123 -2.13 22.09 25.18
CA THR A 123 -1.58 23.33 25.76
C THR A 123 -1.54 23.27 27.28
N ASP A 124 -2.56 22.67 27.88
CA ASP A 124 -2.66 22.52 29.32
C ASP A 124 -1.85 21.32 29.79
N PRO A 125 -1.17 21.40 30.94
CA PRO A 125 -0.43 20.27 31.46
C PRO A 125 -1.38 19.12 31.86
N PRO A 126 -0.93 17.86 31.80
CA PRO A 126 -1.75 16.73 32.19
C PRO A 126 -2.22 16.86 33.65
N LEU A 127 -3.48 16.45 33.90
CA LEU A 127 -4.08 16.44 35.24
C LEU A 127 -3.22 15.65 36.24
N LEU A 128 -3.21 16.08 37.51
CA LEU A 128 -2.43 15.42 38.56
C LEU A 128 -2.76 13.93 38.72
N SER A 129 -4.03 13.56 38.58
CA SER A 129 -4.49 12.17 38.61
C SER A 129 -3.92 11.33 37.46
N LEU A 130 -3.77 11.93 36.28
CA LEU A 130 -3.17 11.29 35.11
C LEU A 130 -1.65 11.14 35.28
N LYS A 131 -0.97 12.18 35.80
CA LYS A 131 0.45 12.11 36.18
C LYS A 131 0.71 11.04 37.24
N ALA A 132 -0.17 10.91 38.24
CA ALA A 132 -0.09 9.89 39.28
C ALA A 132 -0.26 8.46 38.72
N TYR A 133 -1.19 8.28 37.78
CA TYR A 133 -1.37 7.02 37.07
C TYR A 133 -0.10 6.61 36.31
N PHE A 134 0.50 7.54 35.54
CA PHE A 134 1.72 7.24 34.77
C PHE A 134 2.94 7.01 35.66
N LYS A 135 3.08 7.75 36.76
CA LYS A 135 4.16 7.50 37.73
C LYS A 135 4.14 6.07 38.28
N ARG A 136 2.96 5.46 38.38
CA ARG A 136 2.78 4.08 38.86
C ARG A 136 3.11 3.02 37.81
N ILE A 137 3.00 3.34 36.52
CA ILE A 137 3.03 2.36 35.39
C ILE A 137 4.35 2.43 34.59
N VAL A 138 5.42 2.98 35.16
CA VAL A 138 6.76 3.10 34.53
C VAL A 138 6.91 4.33 33.62
N PHE A 139 7.03 5.50 34.25
CA PHE A 139 7.53 6.72 33.59
C PHE A 139 8.98 6.97 34.02
N LYS A 140 9.93 6.84 33.08
CA LYS A 140 11.32 7.28 33.28
C LYS A 140 11.55 8.60 32.54
N PRO A 141 12.39 9.52 33.05
CA PRO A 141 12.68 10.79 32.38
C PRO A 141 13.23 10.61 30.96
N ILE A 142 12.95 11.57 30.06
CA ILE A 142 13.36 11.60 28.63
C ILE A 142 14.88 11.40 28.45
N ALA A 143 15.68 11.79 29.43
CA ALA A 143 17.14 11.59 29.40
C ALA A 143 17.58 10.13 29.20
N ASN A 144 16.68 9.15 29.42
CA ASN A 144 16.94 7.72 29.29
C ASN A 144 16.27 7.07 28.07
N VAL A 145 15.88 7.83 27.04
CA VAL A 145 15.45 7.23 25.76
C VAL A 145 16.60 6.34 25.26
N LYS A 146 16.29 5.04 25.19
CA LYS A 146 17.20 4.03 24.65
C LYS A 146 17.48 4.32 23.17
N THR A 147 18.52 3.70 22.64
CA THR A 147 18.93 3.87 21.24
C THR A 147 17.76 3.64 20.27
N ASP A 148 16.94 2.62 20.56
CA ASP A 148 15.76 2.28 19.79
C ASP A 148 14.49 2.87 20.45
N ALA A 149 13.71 3.58 19.63
CA ALA A 149 12.44 4.17 20.01
C ALA A 149 11.33 3.53 19.16
N PHE A 150 10.22 3.16 19.81
CA PHE A 150 8.97 2.76 19.16
C PHE A 150 7.97 3.92 19.25
N SER A 151 7.69 4.58 18.13
CA SER A 151 6.67 5.63 18.05
C SER A 151 5.33 5.02 17.71
N VAL A 152 4.29 5.43 18.43
CA VAL A 152 2.93 4.94 18.24
C VAL A 152 1.88 6.00 18.60
N ASP A 153 0.74 6.00 17.90
CA ASP A 153 -0.42 6.80 18.29
C ASP A 153 -1.20 6.12 19.42
N ASP A 154 -1.85 6.93 20.26
CA ASP A 154 -2.64 6.45 21.40
C ASP A 154 -3.85 5.58 21.05
N ASP A 155 -4.28 5.57 19.79
CA ASP A 155 -5.34 4.70 19.28
C ASP A 155 -4.85 3.42 18.60
N VAL A 156 -3.55 3.21 18.41
CA VAL A 156 -3.00 2.06 17.68
C VAL A 156 -2.55 0.96 18.63
N ILE A 157 -2.94 -0.27 18.31
CA ILE A 157 -2.65 -1.50 19.04
C ILE A 157 -1.75 -2.38 18.18
N VAL A 158 -0.53 -2.62 18.66
CA VAL A 158 0.40 -3.59 18.10
C VAL A 158 0.69 -4.67 19.14
N PRO A 159 0.52 -5.97 18.82
CA PRO A 159 0.85 -7.06 19.75
C PRO A 159 2.33 -7.06 20.15
N CYS A 160 2.65 -7.35 21.42
CA CYS A 160 4.04 -7.37 21.90
C CYS A 160 4.95 -8.29 21.07
N SER A 161 4.46 -9.47 20.65
CA SER A 161 5.24 -10.38 19.80
C SER A 161 5.64 -9.76 18.45
N ALA A 162 4.79 -8.90 17.89
CA ALA A 162 5.09 -8.18 16.66
C ALA A 162 6.12 -7.06 16.91
N LEU A 163 6.08 -6.43 18.08
CA LEU A 163 7.10 -5.48 18.51
C LEU A 163 8.47 -6.14 18.69
N ASP A 164 8.51 -7.32 19.31
CA ASP A 164 9.76 -8.07 19.51
C ASP A 164 10.40 -8.43 18.15
N PHE A 165 9.57 -8.89 17.21
CA PHE A 165 10.02 -9.14 15.84
C PHE A 165 10.50 -7.85 15.15
N ALA A 166 9.72 -6.77 15.17
CA ALA A 166 10.11 -5.52 14.52
C ALA A 166 11.36 -4.88 15.15
N LEU A 167 11.56 -5.02 16.46
CA LEU A 167 12.78 -4.62 17.14
C LEU A 167 13.99 -5.42 16.62
N SER A 168 13.86 -6.73 16.46
CA SER A 168 14.93 -7.57 15.90
C SER A 168 15.32 -7.15 14.47
N VAL A 169 14.33 -6.82 13.63
CA VAL A 169 14.56 -6.27 12.28
C VAL A 169 15.23 -4.90 12.35
N ARG A 170 14.81 -4.04 13.29
CA ARG A 170 15.42 -2.73 13.47
C ARG A 170 16.87 -2.82 13.97
N GLN A 171 17.21 -3.85 14.74
CA GLN A 171 18.59 -4.09 15.19
C GLN A 171 19.51 -4.55 14.04
N THR A 172 18.98 -5.22 13.01
CA THR A 172 19.75 -5.58 11.81
C THR A 172 19.83 -4.45 10.78
N ALA A 173 18.87 -3.51 10.79
CA ALA A 173 18.83 -2.36 9.90
C ALA A 173 18.83 -1.02 10.67
N PRO A 174 19.94 -0.64 11.35
CA PRO A 174 19.95 0.49 12.29
C PRO A 174 19.73 1.86 11.65
N SER A 175 19.95 1.98 10.34
CA SER A 175 19.70 3.21 9.59
C SER A 175 18.26 3.34 9.12
N ALA A 176 17.51 2.26 9.02
CA ALA A 176 16.15 2.26 8.49
C ALA A 176 15.09 2.57 9.57
N MET A 177 13.93 3.02 9.10
CA MET A 177 12.69 3.06 9.86
C MET A 177 11.93 1.76 9.60
N VAL A 178 11.55 1.05 10.66
CA VAL A 178 10.90 -0.27 10.59
C VAL A 178 9.53 -0.16 11.21
N GLY A 179 8.46 -0.51 10.51
CA GLY A 179 7.12 -0.31 11.07
C GLY A 179 6.02 -1.03 10.31
N PHE A 180 4.78 -0.77 10.74
CA PHE A 180 3.64 -1.62 10.39
C PHE A 180 2.67 -0.98 9.40
N ILE A 181 2.76 0.33 9.19
CA ILE A 181 1.83 1.12 8.37
C ILE A 181 2.54 1.61 7.10
N PRO A 182 2.52 0.84 6.00
CA PRO A 182 3.15 1.23 4.75
C PRO A 182 2.28 2.23 4.00
N ARG A 183 2.93 3.16 3.31
CA ARG A 183 2.31 4.14 2.40
C ARG A 183 3.20 4.38 1.20
N MET A 184 2.66 5.09 0.21
CA MET A 184 3.44 5.49 -0.95
C MET A 184 3.10 6.90 -1.41
N HIS A 185 4.04 7.51 -2.14
CA HIS A 185 3.76 8.67 -2.96
C HIS A 185 3.65 8.22 -4.42
N LEU A 186 2.68 8.77 -5.12
CA LEU A 186 2.41 8.49 -6.54
C LEU A 186 2.64 9.78 -7.32
N LEU A 187 3.25 9.69 -8.49
CA LEU A 187 3.26 10.82 -9.41
C LEU A 187 1.83 11.04 -9.92
N ASP A 188 1.28 12.22 -9.67
CA ASP A 188 -0.07 12.59 -10.09
C ASP A 188 -0.05 13.37 -11.40
N SER A 189 0.74 14.44 -11.44
CA SER A 189 0.92 15.27 -12.64
C SER A 189 2.30 15.90 -12.67
N GLN A 190 2.69 16.42 -13.83
CA GLN A 190 3.89 17.25 -13.96
C GLN A 190 3.48 18.57 -14.61
N LYS A 191 3.67 19.69 -13.91
CA LYS A 191 3.36 21.04 -14.44
C LYS A 191 4.65 21.84 -14.49
N ASN A 192 4.97 22.39 -15.66
CA ASN A 192 6.20 23.17 -15.88
C ASN A 192 7.49 22.47 -15.40
N GLY A 193 7.59 21.16 -15.62
CA GLY A 193 8.72 20.34 -15.17
C GLY A 193 8.72 19.98 -13.69
N VAL A 194 7.83 20.55 -12.87
CA VAL A 194 7.69 20.25 -11.45
C VAL A 194 6.75 19.05 -11.27
N PRO A 195 7.22 17.95 -10.65
CA PRO A 195 6.36 16.81 -10.34
C PRO A 195 5.44 17.14 -9.15
N TYR A 196 4.17 16.79 -9.30
CA TYR A 196 3.16 16.83 -8.25
C TYR A 196 2.87 15.41 -7.81
N TYR A 197 2.93 15.18 -6.50
CA TYR A 197 2.74 13.88 -5.91
C TYR A 197 1.39 13.79 -5.20
N LYS A 198 0.79 12.62 -5.27
CA LYS A 198 -0.39 12.24 -4.51
C LYS A 198 0.01 11.20 -3.45
N TYR A 199 -0.56 11.34 -2.26
CA TYR A 199 -0.41 10.34 -1.21
C TYR A 199 -1.27 9.11 -1.52
N GLY A 200 -0.68 7.92 -1.37
CA GLY A 200 -1.31 6.63 -1.60
C GLY A 200 -1.45 5.84 -0.31
N GLY A 201 -2.70 5.51 0.03
CA GLY A 201 -3.07 4.70 1.19
C GLY A 201 -2.87 3.20 1.00
N TRP A 202 -3.57 2.41 1.82
CA TRP A 202 -3.45 0.94 1.83
C TRP A 202 -3.79 0.32 0.47
N TRP A 203 -4.84 0.82 -0.21
CA TRP A 203 -5.22 0.31 -1.52
C TRP A 203 -4.14 0.52 -2.56
N SER A 204 -3.46 1.67 -2.52
CA SER A 204 -2.36 1.95 -3.45
C SER A 204 -1.19 0.97 -3.24
N VAL A 205 -0.82 0.71 -1.98
CA VAL A 205 0.22 -0.27 -1.63
C VAL A 205 -0.19 -1.68 -2.06
N TRP A 206 -1.45 -2.07 -1.83
CA TRP A 206 -1.95 -3.39 -2.17
C TRP A 206 -1.97 -3.65 -3.69
N TRP A 207 -2.45 -2.68 -4.48
CA TRP A 207 -2.54 -2.81 -5.93
C TRP A 207 -1.18 -2.77 -6.62
N THR A 208 -0.27 -1.91 -6.16
CA THR A 208 1.06 -1.76 -6.77
C THR A 208 2.07 -2.78 -6.26
N GLY A 209 1.87 -3.32 -5.05
CA GLY A 209 2.86 -4.12 -4.35
C GLY A 209 4.09 -3.34 -3.91
N ALA A 210 4.04 -1.99 -3.95
CA ALA A 210 5.16 -1.11 -3.62
C ALA A 210 4.79 -0.13 -2.50
N TYR A 211 5.80 0.29 -1.75
CA TYR A 211 5.70 1.32 -0.73
C TYR A 211 6.97 2.17 -0.74
N SER A 212 6.83 3.44 -0.35
CA SER A 212 7.97 4.38 -0.26
C SER A 212 8.05 5.06 1.10
N MET A 213 7.09 4.78 1.99
CA MET A 213 7.03 5.32 3.34
C MET A 213 6.56 4.25 4.31
N VAL A 214 7.00 4.37 5.56
CA VAL A 214 6.42 3.72 6.72
C VAL A 214 6.15 4.81 7.75
N LEU A 215 4.93 4.88 8.27
CA LEU A 215 4.50 5.98 9.15
C LEU A 215 4.98 5.76 10.59
N SER A 216 5.36 6.84 11.27
CA SER A 216 5.73 6.80 12.71
C SER A 216 4.54 6.61 13.65
N ILE A 217 3.33 6.47 13.09
CA ILE A 217 2.10 6.04 13.77
C ILE A 217 2.25 4.66 14.42
N ALA A 218 3.12 3.80 13.89
CA ALA A 218 3.54 2.55 14.51
C ALA A 218 4.87 2.07 13.90
N ALA A 219 5.99 2.63 14.38
CA ALA A 219 7.30 2.30 13.84
C ALA A 219 8.45 2.44 14.86
N PHE A 220 9.42 1.56 14.71
CA PHE A 220 10.74 1.63 15.32
C PHE A 220 11.72 2.47 14.49
N PHE A 221 12.50 3.30 15.17
CA PHE A 221 13.61 4.02 14.59
C PHE A 221 14.65 4.42 15.64
N HIS A 222 15.83 4.86 15.20
CA HIS A 222 16.86 5.35 16.12
C HIS A 222 16.43 6.68 16.74
N LYS A 223 16.65 6.87 18.05
CA LYS A 223 16.32 8.15 18.72
C LYS A 223 16.97 9.40 18.10
N LYS A 224 18.06 9.22 17.35
CA LYS A 224 18.80 10.31 16.68
C LYS A 224 17.92 11.02 15.65
N TYR A 225 16.92 10.32 15.10
CA TYR A 225 15.99 10.92 14.16
C TYR A 225 15.01 11.88 14.82
N LEU A 226 14.74 11.73 16.13
CA LEU A 226 14.02 12.75 16.90
C LEU A 226 14.86 14.02 17.04
N ASP A 227 16.16 13.87 17.31
CA ASP A 227 17.08 15.01 17.41
C ASP A 227 17.21 15.73 16.07
N LEU A 228 17.35 14.98 14.98
CA LEU A 228 17.35 15.52 13.61
C LEU A 228 16.02 16.20 13.27
N TYR A 229 14.89 15.64 13.70
CA TYR A 229 13.57 16.24 13.47
C TYR A 229 13.44 17.58 14.19
N ALA A 230 13.87 17.65 15.45
CA ALA A 230 13.77 18.86 16.25
C ALA A 230 14.72 19.97 15.77
N HIS A 231 15.96 19.63 15.39
CA HIS A 231 17.02 20.63 15.20
C HIS A 231 17.51 20.78 13.75
N THR A 232 17.33 19.78 12.90
CA THR A 232 17.84 19.78 11.51
C THR A 232 16.74 19.94 10.48
N MET A 233 15.52 19.50 10.78
CA MET A 233 14.40 19.62 9.84
C MET A 233 14.16 21.10 9.46
N PRO A 234 14.04 21.42 8.15
CA PRO A 234 13.77 22.77 7.71
C PRO A 234 12.54 23.36 8.40
N LYS A 235 12.70 24.59 8.92
CA LYS A 235 11.64 25.30 9.63
C LYS A 235 10.30 25.37 8.86
N PRO A 236 10.26 25.57 7.52
CA PRO A 236 9.02 25.54 6.77
C PRO A 236 8.23 24.22 6.87
N ILE A 237 8.91 23.07 7.00
CA ILE A 237 8.26 21.76 7.16
C ILE A 237 7.69 21.66 8.57
N GLN A 238 8.47 22.02 9.59
CA GLN A 238 7.99 22.03 10.97
C GLN A 238 6.78 22.96 11.15
N ASP A 239 6.79 24.14 10.52
CA ASP A 239 5.70 25.10 10.60
C ASP A 239 4.44 24.60 9.86
N TYR A 240 4.61 23.87 8.76
CA TYR A 240 3.51 23.20 8.08
C TYR A 240 2.88 22.13 8.99
N VAL A 241 3.68 21.21 9.53
CA VAL A 241 3.20 20.15 10.42
C VAL A 241 2.49 20.73 11.65
N ALA A 242 3.07 21.76 12.27
CA ALA A 242 2.49 22.40 13.44
C ALA A 242 1.14 23.09 13.13
N ARG A 243 1.03 23.72 11.96
CA ARG A 243 -0.21 24.41 11.54
C ARG A 243 -1.31 23.41 11.17
N GLU A 244 -0.99 22.40 10.36
CA GLU A 244 -1.97 21.42 9.91
C GLU A 244 -2.29 20.36 10.97
N ARG A 245 -1.45 20.25 12.02
CA ARG A 245 -1.52 19.19 13.05
C ARG A 245 -1.61 17.80 12.44
N ASN A 246 -0.83 17.58 11.40
CA ASN A 246 -0.81 16.36 10.61
C ASN A 246 0.55 16.27 9.88
N CYS A 247 0.83 15.12 9.29
CA CYS A 247 1.97 14.84 8.43
C CYS A 247 3.34 14.82 9.16
N GLU A 248 3.37 14.78 10.49
CA GLU A 248 4.60 14.58 11.27
C GLU A 248 5.25 13.22 10.94
N ASP A 249 4.44 12.23 10.64
CA ASP A 249 4.83 10.87 10.28
C ASP A 249 5.44 10.79 8.87
N ILE A 250 4.83 11.48 7.91
CA ILE A 250 5.38 11.67 6.56
C ILE A 250 6.70 12.43 6.65
N ALA A 251 6.74 13.52 7.42
CA ALA A 251 7.94 14.32 7.62
C ALA A 251 9.07 13.50 8.25
N MET A 252 8.77 12.66 9.25
CA MET A 252 9.72 11.73 9.85
C MET A 252 10.24 10.71 8.82
N SER A 253 9.36 10.09 8.03
CA SER A 253 9.76 9.14 6.99
C SER A 253 10.69 9.79 5.97
N PHE A 254 10.41 11.02 5.55
CA PHE A 254 11.26 11.78 4.62
C PHE A 254 12.61 12.15 5.25
N LEU A 255 12.62 12.57 6.51
CA LEU A 255 13.84 12.90 7.23
C LEU A 255 14.80 11.70 7.33
N VAL A 256 14.27 10.52 7.67
CA VAL A 256 15.08 9.29 7.78
C VAL A 256 15.61 8.90 6.40
N ALA A 257 14.77 8.90 5.38
CA ALA A 257 15.18 8.56 4.01
C ALA A 257 16.27 9.52 3.49
N ASN A 258 16.10 10.83 3.68
CA ASN A 258 17.05 11.84 3.23
C ASN A 258 18.37 11.79 4.01
N SER A 259 18.33 11.53 5.31
CA SER A 259 19.53 11.49 6.16
C SER A 259 20.38 10.23 5.98
N THR A 260 19.81 9.14 5.46
CA THR A 260 20.50 7.84 5.38
C THR A 260 20.59 7.23 3.98
N GLY A 261 19.71 7.63 3.06
CA GLY A 261 19.51 6.92 1.79
C GLY A 261 18.92 5.51 1.94
N ALA A 262 18.59 5.07 3.16
CA ALA A 262 18.03 3.75 3.41
C ALA A 262 16.52 3.72 3.10
N PRO A 263 16.01 2.64 2.48
CA PRO A 263 14.57 2.48 2.30
C PRO A 263 13.88 2.20 3.65
N PRO A 264 12.58 2.55 3.78
CA PRO A 264 11.79 2.09 4.91
C PRO A 264 11.59 0.57 4.83
N ILE A 265 11.37 -0.07 5.97
CA ILE A 265 11.11 -1.51 6.05
C ILE A 265 9.72 -1.74 6.63
N TRP A 266 8.86 -2.39 5.86
CA TRP A 266 7.53 -2.79 6.30
C TRP A 266 7.53 -4.18 6.92
N VAL A 267 7.11 -4.27 8.18
CA VAL A 267 6.79 -5.52 8.88
C VAL A 267 5.31 -5.82 8.70
N LYS A 268 5.00 -6.90 7.98
CA LYS A 268 3.62 -7.34 7.75
C LYS A 268 3.08 -8.04 8.99
N GLU A 269 2.23 -7.35 9.74
CA GLU A 269 1.42 -7.93 10.83
C GLU A 269 -0.07 -7.76 10.49
N MET A 270 -0.88 -8.80 10.72
CA MET A 270 -2.31 -8.79 10.42
C MET A 270 -3.14 -8.25 11.58
N ARG A 271 -2.64 -8.36 12.81
CA ARG A 271 -3.32 -7.97 14.05
C ARG A 271 -2.99 -6.54 14.51
N VAL A 272 -2.55 -5.67 13.60
CA VAL A 272 -2.44 -4.24 13.91
C VAL A 272 -3.83 -3.63 13.84
N SER A 273 -4.29 -3.11 14.96
CA SER A 273 -5.65 -2.60 15.13
C SER A 273 -5.63 -1.15 15.62
N CYS A 274 -6.78 -0.48 15.58
CA CYS A 274 -6.99 0.75 16.30
C CYS A 274 -8.38 0.88 16.88
N PHE A 275 -8.56 1.83 17.79
CA PHE A 275 -9.87 2.29 18.23
C PHE A 275 -10.49 3.19 17.15
N ASN A 276 -11.72 2.89 16.74
CA ASN A 276 -12.54 3.78 15.92
C ASN A 276 -13.15 4.92 16.79
N PRO A 277 -13.88 5.90 16.22
CA PRO A 277 -14.52 6.96 16.98
C PRO A 277 -15.55 6.47 18.03
N ASP A 278 -16.12 5.28 17.82
CA ASP A 278 -17.05 4.62 18.74
C ASP A 278 -16.35 3.79 19.84
N ASN A 279 -15.01 3.79 19.86
CA ASN A 279 -14.12 2.98 20.70
C ASN A 279 -14.15 1.46 20.45
N ASP A 280 -14.59 1.03 19.28
CA ASP A 280 -14.46 -0.36 18.84
C ASP A 280 -13.06 -0.62 18.27
N ILE A 281 -12.57 -1.84 18.49
CA ILE A 281 -11.30 -2.29 17.92
C ILE A 281 -11.54 -2.75 16.48
N VAL A 282 -10.91 -2.06 15.53
CA VAL A 282 -10.97 -2.36 14.10
C VAL A 282 -9.58 -2.62 13.53
N ASN A 283 -9.50 -3.37 12.44
CA ASN A 283 -8.22 -3.57 11.75
C ASN A 283 -7.72 -2.23 11.20
N LYS A 284 -6.46 -1.83 11.52
CA LYS A 284 -5.94 -0.52 11.09
C LYS A 284 -5.89 -0.41 9.57
N LYS A 285 -5.69 -1.51 8.84
CA LYS A 285 -5.65 -1.53 7.36
C LYS A 285 -7.00 -1.22 6.74
N GLU A 286 -8.09 -1.67 7.36
CA GLU A 286 -9.47 -1.41 6.93
C GLU A 286 -9.93 -0.02 7.37
N ALA A 287 -9.48 0.43 8.55
CA ALA A 287 -9.86 1.74 9.11
C ALA A 287 -9.25 2.93 8.36
N THR A 288 -8.04 2.79 7.78
CA THR A 288 -7.38 3.85 7.02
C THR A 288 -7.73 3.82 5.54
N GLY A 289 -9.00 3.62 5.20
CA GLY A 289 -9.50 3.56 3.83
C GLY A 289 -9.27 4.86 3.07
N ASP A 290 -8.06 5.01 2.51
CA ASP A 290 -7.66 5.98 1.48
C ASP A 290 -7.11 5.24 0.26
#